data_AF-A0A1Y1S7D5-F1
#
_entry.id   AF-A0A1Y1S7D5-F1
#
_cell.length_a   1.000
_cell.length_b   1.000
_cell.length_c   1.000
_cell.angle_alpha   90.00
_cell.angle_beta   90.00
_cell.angle_gamma   90.00
#
_symmetry.space_group_name_H-M   'P 1'
#
loop_
_entity.id
_entity.type
_entity.pdbx_description
1 polymer ?
#
loop_
_entity_poly.entity_id
_entity_poly.type
_entity_poly.pdbx_seq_one_letter_code
_entity_poly.pdbx_strand_id
1 'polypeptide(L)'
;MSQHETTSTEMSREQSGKKDDDKYGELGKKQADEPKAEHNDDAIYFLSLSPMEQDKLIARLHAQIVEQNVLLNNQCCLFCRWVCSSFLPNASAPAPTALSDNLELIDENFAESEDQEPDRLFWEGGNSDKIREYLDKIKRNEKVTNKDTDVYSLAIACKQYMENDVIFIDSGLYQKIVDAYKGDPADAAFAIKRLPFLLYQRSLVKYILDIAHKEDQTEFYEDWGLVLFKDDENREINGKIVEDLTTAEFDVVDPCFYEK
;
A
#
# COMPACT_ATOMS: atom_id res chain seq x y z
N MET A 1 57.25 -22.53 -47.40
CA MET A 1 58.61 -23.06 -47.14
C MET A 1 58.89 -22.77 -45.67
N SER A 2 59.25 -23.65 -44.73
CA SER A 2 59.37 -25.11 -44.59
C SER A 2 59.69 -25.40 -43.10
N GLN A 3 59.43 -26.54 -42.45
CA GLN A 3 58.76 -27.83 -42.74
C GLN A 3 58.33 -28.44 -41.36
N HIS A 4 57.53 -29.52 -41.25
CA HIS A 4 57.94 -30.94 -41.08
C HIS A 4 59.36 -31.13 -40.45
N GLU A 5 59.67 -31.97 -39.45
CA GLU A 5 59.05 -33.14 -38.78
C GLU A 5 59.86 -33.44 -37.47
N THR A 6 59.62 -34.41 -36.56
CA THR A 6 58.78 -35.64 -36.55
C THR A 6 58.39 -36.07 -35.09
N THR A 7 57.55 -37.12 -35.01
CA THR A 7 57.31 -38.20 -34.01
C THR A 7 58.45 -38.63 -33.04
N SER A 8 58.30 -39.49 -32.00
CA SER A 8 57.25 -40.47 -31.64
C SER A 8 57.38 -40.96 -30.18
N THR A 9 56.33 -41.58 -29.61
CA THR A 9 56.37 -42.91 -28.95
C THR A 9 54.94 -43.37 -28.65
N GLU A 10 54.63 -44.62 -28.99
CA GLU A 10 53.31 -45.25 -28.86
C GLU A 10 53.09 -45.86 -27.47
N MET A 11 51.84 -46.07 -27.05
CA MET A 11 51.23 -47.41 -27.02
C MET A 11 49.81 -47.39 -26.42
N SER A 12 48.92 -48.18 -27.02
CA SER A 12 47.54 -48.39 -26.55
C SER A 12 47.44 -49.64 -25.67
N ARG A 13 46.60 -49.64 -24.63
CA ARG A 13 45.89 -50.88 -24.21
C ARG A 13 44.65 -50.70 -23.31
N GLU A 14 43.52 -51.15 -23.86
CA GLU A 14 42.42 -51.93 -23.29
C GLU A 14 42.07 -51.87 -21.77
N GLN A 15 40.87 -51.36 -21.51
CA GLN A 15 39.80 -51.92 -20.65
C GLN A 15 40.16 -52.83 -19.44
N SER A 16 39.93 -52.31 -18.24
CA SER A 16 39.03 -52.88 -17.21
C SER A 16 38.87 -51.83 -16.10
N GLY A 17 37.74 -51.64 -15.42
CA GLY A 17 36.57 -52.48 -15.31
C GLY A 17 36.27 -52.73 -13.82
N LYS A 18 35.67 -51.75 -13.14
CA LYS A 18 34.88 -51.93 -11.92
C LYS A 18 34.08 -50.66 -11.60
N LYS A 19 32.77 -50.86 -11.40
CA LYS A 19 31.94 -49.94 -10.60
C LYS A 19 32.27 -50.19 -9.13
N ASP A 20 32.21 -49.16 -8.32
CA ASP A 20 31.70 -49.24 -6.95
C ASP A 20 31.02 -47.90 -6.66
N ASP A 21 29.80 -47.95 -6.13
CA ASP A 21 29.00 -46.79 -5.75
C ASP A 21 29.49 -46.22 -4.41
N ASP A 22 29.56 -44.89 -4.24
CA ASP A 22 29.02 -44.28 -3.02
C ASP A 22 28.91 -42.75 -3.04
N LYS A 23 27.84 -42.26 -2.38
CA LYS A 23 27.65 -40.94 -1.76
C LYS A 23 27.73 -39.66 -2.62
N TYR A 24 26.53 -39.24 -3.03
CA TYR A 24 25.99 -37.89 -2.86
C TYR A 24 26.89 -36.88 -2.12
N GLY A 25 27.43 -35.91 -2.86
CA GLY A 25 27.89 -34.65 -2.29
C GLY A 25 26.75 -33.63 -2.29
N GLU A 26 26.29 -33.22 -1.11
CA GLU A 26 25.30 -32.16 -0.95
C GLU A 26 25.90 -30.82 -1.42
N LEU A 27 25.47 -30.34 -2.59
CA LEU A 27 25.66 -28.93 -2.95
C LEU A 27 24.66 -28.09 -2.16
N GLY A 28 25.13 -27.59 -1.02
CA GLY A 28 24.33 -26.83 -0.07
C GLY A 28 23.62 -25.65 -0.73
N LYS A 29 22.29 -25.69 -0.69
CA LYS A 29 21.46 -24.49 -0.88
C LYS A 29 21.86 -23.51 0.22
N LYS A 30 22.55 -22.42 -0.14
CA LYS A 30 22.51 -21.21 0.68
C LYS A 30 21.08 -20.71 0.57
N GLN A 31 20.27 -20.97 1.60
CA GLN A 31 19.11 -20.14 1.86
C GLN A 31 19.65 -18.72 1.98
N ALA A 32 19.10 -17.80 1.20
CA ALA A 32 19.19 -16.40 1.58
C ALA A 32 18.43 -16.30 2.90
N ASP A 33 19.10 -15.83 3.95
CA ASP A 33 18.40 -15.47 5.17
C ASP A 33 17.45 -14.32 4.81
N GLU A 34 16.15 -14.62 4.72
CA GLU A 34 15.11 -13.61 4.80
C GLU A 34 15.38 -12.79 6.07
N PRO A 35 15.30 -11.45 6.02
CA PRO A 35 15.47 -10.63 7.21
C PRO A 35 14.35 -11.00 8.18
N LYS A 36 14.69 -11.79 9.20
CA LYS A 36 13.78 -12.10 10.29
C LYS A 36 13.40 -10.79 10.95
N ALA A 37 12.16 -10.36 10.73
CA ALA A 37 11.58 -9.28 11.51
C ALA A 37 11.80 -9.60 12.99
N GLU A 38 12.50 -8.72 13.69
CA GLU A 38 12.59 -8.82 15.14
C GLU A 38 11.18 -8.63 15.69
N HIS A 39 10.57 -9.73 16.15
CA HIS A 39 9.30 -9.68 16.86
C HIS A 39 9.53 -8.90 18.16
N ASN A 40 9.26 -7.60 18.10
CA ASN A 40 9.31 -6.71 19.24
C ASN A 40 8.06 -6.99 20.07
N ASP A 41 8.19 -7.84 21.10
CA ASP A 41 7.08 -8.30 21.95
C ASP A 41 6.35 -7.14 22.68
N ASP A 42 6.97 -5.95 22.75
CA ASP A 42 6.38 -4.72 23.31
C ASP A 42 5.62 -3.85 22.26
N ALA A 43 5.49 -4.30 21.01
CA ALA A 43 4.81 -3.54 19.95
C ALA A 43 3.30 -3.42 20.18
N ILE A 44 2.81 -2.18 20.35
CA ILE A 44 1.38 -1.89 20.52
C ILE A 44 0.73 -1.78 19.14
N TYR A 45 -0.01 -2.80 18.71
CA TYR A 45 -0.74 -2.75 17.43
C TYR A 45 -2.00 -1.89 17.54
N PHE A 46 -2.24 -1.00 16.58
CA PHE A 46 -3.39 -0.10 16.56
C PHE A 46 -4.73 -0.85 16.61
N LEU A 47 -4.84 -1.96 15.88
CA LEU A 47 -6.04 -2.80 15.87
C LEU A 47 -6.25 -3.60 17.16
N SER A 48 -5.24 -3.71 18.04
CA SER A 48 -5.38 -4.33 19.37
C SER A 48 -5.88 -3.36 20.44
N LEU A 49 -5.79 -2.05 20.21
CA LEU A 49 -6.39 -1.03 21.07
C LEU A 49 -7.92 -1.15 21.05
N SER A 50 -8.57 -0.85 22.18
CA SER A 50 -10.04 -0.76 22.18
C SER A 50 -10.51 0.42 21.30
N PRO A 51 -11.74 0.38 20.74
CA PRO A 51 -12.26 1.49 19.94
C PRO A 51 -12.20 2.85 20.66
N MET A 52 -12.36 2.85 22.00
CA MET A 52 -12.23 4.07 22.81
C MET A 52 -10.80 4.64 22.80
N GLU A 53 -9.78 3.78 22.78
CA GLU A 53 -8.37 4.15 22.75
C GLU A 53 -7.93 4.57 21.35
N GLN A 54 -8.39 3.86 20.30
CA GLN A 54 -8.22 4.27 18.91
C GLN A 54 -8.75 5.69 18.69
N ASP A 55 -10.02 5.98 19.06
CA ASP A 55 -10.61 7.32 18.98
C ASP A 55 -9.79 8.40 19.72
N LYS A 56 -9.25 8.06 20.91
CA LYS A 56 -8.44 9.00 21.71
C LYS A 56 -7.09 9.27 21.06
N LEU A 57 -6.45 8.25 20.50
CA LEU A 57 -5.20 8.37 19.77
C LEU A 57 -5.38 9.22 18.51
N ILE A 58 -6.38 8.89 17.67
CA ILE A 58 -6.75 9.66 16.47
C ILE A 58 -6.97 11.14 16.83
N ALA A 59 -7.84 11.43 17.81
CA ALA A 59 -8.14 12.80 18.21
C ALA A 59 -6.90 13.57 18.72
N ARG A 60 -5.95 12.88 19.37
CA ARG A 60 -4.69 13.48 19.83
C ARG A 60 -3.73 13.75 18.67
N LEU A 61 -3.54 12.78 17.78
CA LEU A 61 -2.65 12.91 16.61
C LEU A 61 -3.15 14.01 15.67
N HIS A 62 -4.46 14.10 15.45
CA HIS A 62 -5.10 15.18 14.71
C HIS A 62 -4.83 16.54 15.36
N ALA A 63 -5.00 16.65 16.68
CA ALA A 63 -4.73 17.88 17.42
C ALA A 63 -3.26 18.33 17.33
N GLN A 64 -2.32 17.38 17.32
CA GLN A 64 -0.88 17.65 17.19
C GLN A 64 -0.54 18.28 15.83
N ILE A 65 -1.18 17.86 14.73
CA ILE A 65 -0.93 18.41 13.38
C ILE A 65 -1.66 19.75 13.16
N VAL A 66 -2.91 19.87 13.60
CA VAL A 66 -3.73 21.06 13.35
C VAL A 66 -3.44 22.21 14.34
N GLU A 67 -2.46 22.04 15.23
CA GLU A 67 -2.07 22.98 16.30
C GLU A 67 -3.23 23.39 17.23
N GLN A 68 -4.29 22.58 17.29
CA GLN A 68 -5.40 22.85 18.18
C GLN A 68 -4.97 22.53 19.61
N ASN A 69 -4.88 23.57 20.45
CA ASN A 69 -4.93 23.43 21.89
C ASN A 69 -6.26 22.74 22.28
N VAL A 70 -6.26 21.40 22.35
CA VAL A 70 -7.40 20.61 22.83
C VAL A 70 -7.49 20.70 24.36
N LEU A 71 -7.79 21.92 24.81
CA LEU A 71 -8.28 22.23 26.16
C LEU A 71 -9.75 21.80 26.33
N LEU A 72 -10.40 21.32 25.27
CA LEU A 72 -11.79 20.89 25.24
C LEU A 72 -11.94 19.50 24.62
N ASN A 73 -11.41 18.48 25.30
CA ASN A 73 -12.01 17.14 25.24
C ASN A 73 -12.47 16.67 26.63
N ASN A 74 -13.03 17.60 27.40
CA ASN A 74 -13.80 17.31 28.62
C ASN A 74 -15.18 16.72 28.26
N GLN A 75 -15.18 15.56 27.61
CA GLN A 75 -16.35 14.68 27.55
C GLN A 75 -16.60 14.13 28.95
N CYS A 76 -17.33 14.89 29.78
CA CYS A 76 -17.47 14.63 31.21
C CYS A 76 -18.22 13.33 31.55
N CYS A 77 -18.83 12.65 30.56
CA CYS A 77 -19.45 11.34 30.70
C CYS A 77 -19.68 10.67 29.34
N LEU A 78 -19.99 9.36 29.38
CA LEU A 78 -20.36 8.55 28.20
C LEU A 78 -21.51 9.16 27.39
N PHE A 79 -22.45 9.86 28.04
CA PHE A 79 -23.58 10.51 27.38
C PHE A 79 -23.15 11.69 26.50
N CYS A 80 -22.25 12.56 26.97
CA CYS A 80 -21.72 13.65 26.14
C CYS A 80 -20.96 13.11 24.91
N ARG A 81 -20.24 11.98 25.06
CA ARG A 81 -19.62 11.29 23.92
C ARG A 81 -20.67 10.75 22.95
N TRP A 82 -21.69 10.04 23.43
CA TRP A 82 -22.77 9.54 22.59
C TRP A 82 -23.50 10.65 21.83
N VAL A 83 -23.79 11.78 22.49
CA VAL A 83 -24.36 12.97 21.85
C VAL A 83 -23.43 13.48 20.74
N CYS A 84 -22.14 13.75 21.04
CA CYS A 84 -21.21 14.22 20.01
C CYS A 84 -21.05 13.22 18.86
N SER A 85 -20.92 11.91 19.12
CA SER A 85 -20.85 10.86 18.10
C SER A 85 -22.15 10.67 17.31
N SER A 86 -23.30 11.11 17.82
CA SER A 86 -24.59 11.07 17.12
C SER A 86 -24.89 12.33 16.30
N PHE A 87 -24.17 13.43 16.56
CA PHE A 87 -24.35 14.72 15.86
C PHE A 87 -23.13 15.15 15.02
N LEU A 88 -21.97 14.52 15.17
CA LEU A 88 -20.83 14.63 14.26
C LEU A 88 -21.01 13.64 13.10
N PRO A 89 -21.10 14.10 11.83
CA PRO A 89 -21.11 13.24 10.66
C PRO A 89 -19.69 12.75 10.32
N ASN A 90 -18.99 12.17 11.31
CA ASN A 90 -17.58 11.77 11.20
C ASN A 90 -17.38 10.29 10.82
N ALA A 91 -18.47 9.54 10.63
CA ALA A 91 -18.40 8.30 9.88
C ALA A 91 -18.37 8.64 8.39
N SER A 92 -17.17 8.83 7.83
CA SER A 92 -16.98 8.63 6.39
C SER A 92 -17.56 7.25 6.06
N ALA A 93 -18.52 7.18 5.13
CA ALA A 93 -19.18 5.91 4.82
C ALA A 93 -18.11 4.84 4.52
N PRO A 94 -18.19 3.63 5.12
CA PRO A 94 -17.23 2.58 4.82
C PRO A 94 -17.26 2.30 3.31
N ALA A 95 -16.08 2.06 2.72
CA ALA A 95 -16.03 1.69 1.31
C ALA A 95 -16.92 0.45 1.05
N PRO A 96 -17.62 0.37 -0.10
CA PRO A 96 -18.47 -0.77 -0.39
C PRO A 96 -17.66 -2.07 -0.35
N THR A 97 -18.19 -3.12 0.28
CA THR A 97 -17.52 -4.44 0.32
C THR A 97 -17.23 -4.94 -1.10
N ALA A 98 -18.11 -4.65 -2.06
CA ALA A 98 -17.90 -4.94 -3.47
C ALA A 98 -16.63 -4.30 -4.07
N LEU A 99 -16.12 -3.19 -3.53
CA LEU A 99 -14.84 -2.61 -3.96
C LEU A 99 -13.69 -3.55 -3.59
N SER A 100 -13.58 -3.95 -2.31
CA SER A 100 -12.55 -4.89 -1.84
C SER A 100 -12.63 -6.23 -2.58
N ASP A 101 -13.83 -6.78 -2.75
CA ASP A 101 -14.10 -8.01 -3.50
C ASP A 101 -13.69 -7.95 -4.98
N ASN A 102 -13.71 -6.75 -5.60
CA ASN A 102 -13.30 -6.53 -6.98
C ASN A 102 -11.79 -6.26 -7.09
N LEU A 103 -11.16 -5.66 -6.06
CA LEU A 103 -9.70 -5.49 -5.99
C LEU A 103 -9.00 -6.84 -5.78
N GLU A 104 -9.53 -7.70 -4.90
CA GLU A 104 -9.06 -9.09 -4.74
C GLU A 104 -9.15 -9.87 -6.08
N LEU A 105 -10.24 -9.68 -6.83
CA LEU A 105 -10.38 -10.27 -8.17
C LEU A 105 -9.35 -9.74 -9.17
N ILE A 106 -8.95 -8.46 -9.07
CA ILE A 106 -7.88 -7.89 -9.90
C ILE A 106 -6.56 -8.59 -9.55
N ASP A 107 -6.18 -8.64 -8.27
CA ASP A 107 -4.93 -9.28 -7.82
C ASP A 107 -4.83 -10.74 -8.27
N GLU A 108 -5.91 -11.53 -8.10
CA GLU A 108 -5.97 -12.95 -8.51
C GLU A 108 -5.75 -13.15 -10.02
N ASN A 109 -6.35 -12.32 -10.87
CA ASN A 109 -6.29 -12.50 -12.32
C ASN A 109 -5.10 -11.79 -12.96
N PHE A 110 -4.57 -10.74 -12.32
CA PHE A 110 -3.46 -9.97 -12.84
C PHE A 110 -2.12 -10.70 -12.71
N ALA A 111 -1.92 -11.44 -11.61
CA ALA A 111 -0.73 -12.26 -11.39
C ALA A 111 -0.53 -13.39 -12.43
N GLU A 112 -1.58 -13.81 -13.14
CA GLU A 112 -1.48 -14.77 -14.25
C GLU A 112 -1.06 -14.11 -15.59
N SER A 113 -0.89 -12.78 -15.63
CA SER A 113 -0.80 -11.98 -16.87
C SER A 113 0.40 -11.03 -16.99
N GLU A 114 1.43 -11.20 -16.15
CA GLU A 114 2.62 -10.32 -16.02
C GLU A 114 3.43 -10.04 -17.31
N ASP A 115 3.15 -10.70 -18.44
CA ASP A 115 3.80 -10.49 -19.73
C ASP A 115 3.45 -9.14 -20.42
N GLN A 116 2.53 -8.33 -19.87
CA GLN A 116 2.08 -7.05 -20.46
C GLN A 116 2.05 -5.89 -19.46
N GLU A 117 3.05 -5.00 -19.55
CA GLU A 117 3.12 -3.63 -19.00
C GLU A 117 2.27 -3.36 -17.72
N PRO A 118 2.68 -3.88 -16.55
CA PRO A 118 1.87 -3.83 -15.33
C PRO A 118 1.61 -2.42 -14.80
N ASP A 119 2.55 -1.51 -15.07
CA ASP A 119 2.58 -0.12 -14.62
C ASP A 119 1.35 0.72 -15.02
N ARG A 120 0.47 0.23 -15.91
CA ARG A 120 -0.64 1.01 -16.49
C ARG A 120 -2.04 0.50 -16.13
N LEU A 121 -2.16 -0.53 -15.30
CA LEU A 121 -3.41 -1.28 -15.06
C LEU A 121 -4.60 -0.40 -14.62
N PHE A 122 -4.36 0.58 -13.74
CA PHE A 122 -5.40 1.49 -13.22
C PHE A 122 -5.61 2.75 -14.08
N TRP A 123 -4.78 2.93 -15.11
CA TRP A 123 -4.57 4.20 -15.80
C TRP A 123 -5.01 4.18 -17.27
N GLU A 124 -4.65 3.12 -18.01
CA GLU A 124 -4.87 3.03 -19.46
C GLU A 124 -5.54 1.71 -19.90
N GLY A 125 -6.13 1.72 -21.09
CA GLY A 125 -6.77 0.55 -21.69
C GLY A 125 -8.23 0.37 -21.31
N GLY A 126 -8.66 -0.89 -21.20
CA GLY A 126 -10.05 -1.27 -20.95
C GLY A 126 -11.05 -0.88 -22.05
N ASN A 127 -12.34 -1.06 -21.76
CA ASN A 127 -13.46 -0.74 -22.61
C ASN A 127 -14.38 0.24 -21.88
N SER A 128 -14.61 1.43 -22.45
CA SER A 128 -15.34 2.53 -21.81
C SER A 128 -16.78 2.19 -21.39
N ASP A 129 -17.45 1.25 -22.06
CA ASP A 129 -18.79 0.82 -21.69
C ASP A 129 -18.76 -0.17 -20.52
N LYS A 130 -17.76 -1.07 -20.47
CA LYS A 130 -17.54 -1.95 -19.31
C LYS A 130 -17.12 -1.17 -18.07
N ILE A 131 -16.23 -0.18 -18.21
CA ILE A 131 -15.82 0.70 -17.11
C ILE A 131 -17.05 1.34 -16.45
N ARG A 132 -17.98 1.89 -17.27
CA ARG A 132 -19.23 2.47 -16.78
C ARG A 132 -20.13 1.44 -16.10
N GLU A 133 -20.31 0.26 -16.71
CA GLU A 133 -21.11 -0.84 -16.14
C GLU A 133 -20.58 -1.29 -14.77
N TYR A 134 -19.25 -1.41 -14.64
CA TYR A 134 -18.60 -1.85 -13.40
C TYR A 134 -18.64 -0.75 -12.32
N LEU A 135 -18.45 0.52 -12.69
CA LEU A 135 -18.60 1.65 -11.77
C LEU A 135 -20.04 1.72 -11.19
N ASP A 136 -21.05 1.51 -12.03
CA ASP A 136 -22.45 1.45 -11.59
C ASP A 136 -22.71 0.26 -10.63
N LYS A 137 -22.09 -0.91 -10.87
CA LYS A 137 -22.16 -2.06 -9.96
C LYS A 137 -21.49 -1.76 -8.61
N ILE A 138 -20.29 -1.17 -8.60
CA ILE A 138 -19.58 -0.79 -7.37
C ILE A 138 -20.42 0.21 -6.56
N LYS A 139 -21.02 1.22 -7.21
CA LYS A 139 -21.93 2.19 -6.57
C LYS A 139 -23.20 1.55 -5.99
N ARG A 140 -23.66 0.43 -6.54
CA ARG A 140 -24.76 -0.39 -5.99
C ARG A 140 -24.30 -1.46 -4.97
N ASN A 141 -23.00 -1.52 -4.67
CA ASN A 141 -22.37 -2.56 -3.85
C ASN A 141 -22.59 -4.00 -4.39
N GLU A 142 -22.52 -4.15 -5.72
CA GLU A 142 -22.65 -5.42 -6.44
C GLU A 142 -21.27 -5.94 -6.92
N LYS A 143 -20.92 -7.19 -6.60
CA LYS A 143 -19.67 -7.82 -7.06
C LYS A 143 -19.70 -8.11 -8.57
N VAL A 144 -18.61 -7.81 -9.27
CA VAL A 144 -18.44 -8.24 -10.66
C VAL A 144 -18.09 -9.74 -10.68
N THR A 145 -19.00 -10.56 -11.22
CA THR A 145 -18.88 -12.02 -11.20
C THR A 145 -18.86 -12.58 -12.61
N ASN A 146 -17.67 -12.72 -13.21
CA ASN A 146 -17.49 -13.42 -14.48
C ASN A 146 -16.05 -13.94 -14.66
N LYS A 147 -15.91 -15.06 -15.37
CA LYS A 147 -14.60 -15.62 -15.77
C LYS A 147 -13.94 -14.87 -16.93
N ASP A 148 -14.72 -14.09 -17.67
CA ASP A 148 -14.27 -13.24 -18.78
C ASP A 148 -14.25 -11.75 -18.35
N THR A 149 -13.91 -11.48 -17.08
CA THR A 149 -13.85 -10.12 -16.55
C THR A 149 -12.64 -9.41 -17.13
N ASP A 150 -12.90 -8.32 -17.84
CA ASP A 150 -11.88 -7.39 -18.34
C ASP A 150 -11.25 -6.64 -17.15
N VAL A 151 -10.05 -7.08 -16.76
CA VAL A 151 -9.34 -6.63 -15.55
C VAL A 151 -9.00 -5.14 -15.63
N TYR A 152 -8.52 -4.64 -16.77
CA TYR A 152 -8.27 -3.21 -17.01
C TYR A 152 -9.54 -2.38 -16.83
N SER A 153 -10.67 -2.81 -17.42
CA SER A 153 -11.94 -2.14 -17.22
C SER A 153 -12.39 -2.12 -15.75
N LEU A 154 -12.07 -3.16 -14.98
CA LEU A 154 -12.41 -3.26 -13.56
C LEU A 154 -11.50 -2.38 -12.69
N ALA A 155 -10.19 -2.39 -12.96
CA ALA A 155 -9.20 -1.56 -12.28
C ALA A 155 -9.51 -0.07 -12.45
N ILE A 156 -9.75 0.38 -13.68
CA ILE A 156 -10.13 1.77 -13.97
C ILE A 156 -11.48 2.13 -13.30
N ALA A 157 -12.45 1.22 -13.26
CA ALA A 157 -13.72 1.46 -12.57
C ALA A 157 -13.54 1.57 -11.03
N CYS A 158 -12.68 0.75 -10.44
CA CYS A 158 -12.31 0.85 -9.03
C CYS A 158 -11.58 2.18 -8.74
N LYS A 159 -10.61 2.56 -9.58
CA LYS A 159 -9.90 3.86 -9.50
C LYS A 159 -10.86 5.04 -9.56
N GLN A 160 -11.77 5.05 -10.53
CA GLN A 160 -12.79 6.09 -10.66
C GLN A 160 -13.73 6.16 -9.43
N TYR A 161 -14.08 5.02 -8.83
CA TYR A 161 -14.88 5.01 -7.60
C TYR A 161 -14.10 5.61 -6.41
N MET A 162 -12.81 5.26 -6.26
CA MET A 162 -11.96 5.82 -5.20
C MET A 162 -11.79 7.34 -5.35
N GLU A 163 -11.45 7.78 -6.56
CA GLU A 163 -11.27 9.18 -6.94
C GLU A 163 -12.53 10.03 -6.76
N ASN A 164 -13.72 9.52 -7.07
CA ASN A 164 -14.96 10.31 -7.01
C ASN A 164 -15.73 10.15 -5.70
N ASP A 165 -15.89 8.93 -5.19
CA ASP A 165 -16.88 8.61 -4.15
C ASP A 165 -16.25 8.33 -2.76
N VAL A 166 -14.95 8.02 -2.68
CA VAL A 166 -14.26 7.75 -1.39
C VAL A 166 -13.61 9.03 -0.83
N ILE A 167 -13.74 9.28 0.47
CA ILE A 167 -12.99 10.33 1.18
C ILE A 167 -11.91 9.65 2.01
N PHE A 168 -10.64 9.96 1.73
CA PHE A 168 -9.48 9.38 2.41
C PHE A 168 -8.94 10.23 3.57
N ILE A 169 -9.21 11.53 3.59
CA ILE A 169 -8.71 12.46 4.61
C ILE A 169 -9.68 13.63 4.84
N ASP A 170 -9.63 14.23 6.02
CA ASP A 170 -10.25 15.54 6.27
C ASP A 170 -9.49 16.65 5.50
N SER A 171 -10.21 17.55 4.85
CA SER A 171 -9.61 18.62 4.03
C SER A 171 -8.83 19.65 4.84
N GLY A 172 -9.21 19.90 6.10
CA GLY A 172 -8.48 20.81 7.00
C GLY A 172 -7.18 20.20 7.50
N LEU A 173 -7.18 18.89 7.78
CA LEU A 173 -5.97 18.12 8.07
C LEU A 173 -5.04 18.06 6.84
N TYR A 174 -5.58 17.79 5.65
CA TYR A 174 -4.82 17.74 4.40
C TYR A 174 -4.04 19.04 4.16
N GLN A 175 -4.71 20.20 4.24
CA GLN A 175 -4.05 21.50 4.05
C GLN A 175 -2.86 21.68 5.01
N LYS A 176 -2.98 21.26 6.27
CA LYS A 176 -1.89 21.34 7.25
C LYS A 176 -0.70 20.42 6.91
N ILE A 177 -0.94 19.28 6.27
CA ILE A 177 0.11 18.39 5.78
C ILE A 177 0.81 19.01 4.57
N VAL A 178 0.06 19.57 3.61
CA VAL A 178 0.62 20.31 2.48
C VAL A 178 1.47 21.50 2.95
N ASP A 179 1.00 22.25 3.95
CA ASP A 179 1.74 23.38 4.53
C ASP A 179 3.05 22.90 5.19
N ALA A 180 3.04 21.75 5.88
CA ALA A 180 4.24 21.13 6.46
C ALA A 180 5.22 20.67 5.37
N TYR A 181 4.74 20.08 4.27
CA TYR A 181 5.57 19.67 3.12
C TYR A 181 6.16 20.85 2.33
N LYS A 182 5.52 22.02 2.37
CA LYS A 182 6.05 23.29 1.84
C LYS A 182 7.02 23.99 2.81
N GLY A 183 7.04 23.57 4.08
CA GLY A 183 7.80 24.16 5.18
C GLY A 183 9.13 23.46 5.45
N ASP A 184 9.36 23.07 6.71
CA ASP A 184 10.57 22.37 7.14
C ASP A 184 10.41 20.84 6.90
N PRO A 185 11.42 20.15 6.33
CA PRO A 185 11.45 18.68 6.28
C PRO A 185 11.17 17.98 7.63
N ALA A 186 11.48 18.61 8.76
CA ALA A 186 11.13 18.11 10.09
C ALA A 186 9.62 18.08 10.35
N ASP A 187 8.87 19.07 9.84
CA ASP A 187 7.41 19.15 9.98
C ASP A 187 6.73 18.12 9.08
N ALA A 188 7.26 17.92 7.86
CA ALA A 188 6.83 16.84 6.96
C ALA A 188 7.04 15.46 7.62
N ALA A 189 8.23 15.20 8.17
CA ALA A 189 8.54 13.97 8.90
C ALA A 189 7.69 13.78 10.18
N PHE A 190 7.29 14.88 10.83
CA PHE A 190 6.36 14.85 11.97
C PHE A 190 4.94 14.48 11.53
N ALA A 191 4.46 15.03 10.42
CA ALA A 191 3.13 14.77 9.88
C ALA A 191 3.01 13.34 9.34
N ILE A 192 3.96 12.89 8.51
CA ILE A 192 3.90 11.58 7.84
C ILE A 192 3.85 10.42 8.83
N LYS A 193 4.59 10.51 9.95
CA LYS A 193 4.60 9.48 11.01
C LYS A 193 3.22 9.28 11.67
N ARG A 194 2.32 10.26 11.56
CA ARG A 194 1.00 10.28 12.21
C ARG A 194 -0.15 10.04 11.23
N LEU A 195 0.07 10.39 9.97
CA LEU A 195 -0.91 10.30 8.89
C LEU A 195 -1.55 8.90 8.74
N PRO A 196 -0.82 7.76 8.83
CA PRO A 196 -1.39 6.41 8.77
C PRO A 196 -2.55 6.12 9.73
N PHE A 197 -2.66 6.84 10.85
CA PHE A 197 -3.74 6.70 11.83
C PHE A 197 -4.88 7.70 11.62
N LEU A 198 -4.67 8.73 10.80
CA LEU A 198 -5.62 9.81 10.54
C LEU A 198 -6.33 9.67 9.19
N LEU A 199 -5.79 8.87 8.28
CA LEU A 199 -6.46 8.52 7.03
C LEU A 199 -7.70 7.65 7.29
N TYR A 200 -8.77 7.94 6.56
CA TYR A 200 -9.95 7.10 6.44
C TYR A 200 -9.67 5.93 5.48
N GLN A 201 -10.48 4.88 5.57
CA GLN A 201 -10.34 3.66 4.73
C GLN A 201 -8.91 3.09 4.73
N ARG A 202 -8.23 3.06 5.89
CA ARG A 202 -6.80 2.71 6.04
C ARG A 202 -6.35 1.46 5.24
N SER A 203 -7.16 0.41 5.19
CA SER A 203 -6.84 -0.80 4.38
C SER A 203 -6.79 -0.54 2.88
N LEU A 204 -7.64 0.35 2.37
CA LEU A 204 -7.67 0.75 0.95
C LEU A 204 -6.49 1.69 0.63
N VAL A 205 -6.10 2.54 1.57
CA VAL A 205 -4.86 3.32 1.45
C VAL A 205 -3.65 2.40 1.37
N LYS A 206 -3.52 1.41 2.28
CA LYS A 206 -2.41 0.45 2.24
C LYS A 206 -2.33 -0.26 0.90
N TYR A 207 -3.46 -0.71 0.36
CA TYR A 207 -3.53 -1.32 -0.97
C TYR A 207 -3.05 -0.37 -2.10
N ILE A 208 -3.46 0.91 -2.07
CA ILE A 208 -2.99 1.93 -3.02
C ILE A 208 -1.47 2.13 -2.90
N LEU A 209 -0.93 2.20 -1.68
CA LEU A 209 0.50 2.37 -1.42
C LEU A 209 1.30 1.14 -1.86
N ASP A 210 0.77 -0.07 -1.64
CA ASP A 210 1.37 -1.33 -2.09
C ASP A 210 1.42 -1.43 -3.62
N ILE A 211 0.47 -0.81 -4.35
CA ILE A 211 0.53 -0.69 -5.81
C ILE A 211 1.56 0.36 -6.22
N ALA A 212 1.46 1.59 -5.68
CA ALA A 212 2.37 2.68 -6.03
C ALA A 212 3.84 2.31 -5.79
N HIS A 213 4.12 1.55 -4.72
CA HIS A 213 5.46 1.03 -4.42
C HIS A 213 5.93 -0.09 -5.36
N LYS A 214 5.02 -0.85 -5.98
CA LYS A 214 5.38 -1.83 -7.04
C LYS A 214 5.63 -1.15 -8.38
N GLU A 215 4.89 -0.09 -8.68
CA GLU A 215 5.06 0.73 -9.89
C GLU A 215 6.36 1.57 -9.82
N ASP A 216 6.73 2.04 -8.63
CA ASP A 216 7.98 2.75 -8.24
C ASP A 216 8.44 3.86 -9.21
N GLN A 217 7.49 4.67 -9.67
CA GLN A 217 7.74 5.79 -10.58
C GLN A 217 7.07 7.06 -10.04
N THR A 218 7.74 8.20 -10.15
CA THR A 218 7.26 9.50 -9.65
C THR A 218 5.88 9.89 -10.21
N GLU A 219 5.62 9.60 -11.49
CA GLU A 219 4.30 9.82 -12.13
C GLU A 219 3.19 8.98 -11.46
N PHE A 220 3.50 7.71 -11.16
CA PHE A 220 2.86 6.79 -10.20
C PHE A 220 2.37 7.46 -8.92
N TYR A 221 3.35 7.90 -8.14
CA TYR A 221 3.11 8.51 -6.85
C TYR A 221 2.26 9.79 -6.98
N GLU A 222 2.55 10.65 -7.96
CA GLU A 222 1.76 11.86 -8.26
C GLU A 222 0.28 11.54 -8.56
N ASP A 223 0.00 10.58 -9.43
CA ASP A 223 -1.37 10.25 -9.86
C ASP A 223 -2.18 9.53 -8.77
N TRP A 224 -1.56 8.64 -8.00
CA TRP A 224 -2.19 8.11 -6.78
C TRP A 224 -2.41 9.20 -5.72
N GLY A 225 -1.53 10.21 -5.67
CA GLY A 225 -1.68 11.40 -4.86
C GLY A 225 -2.95 12.20 -5.22
N LEU A 226 -3.26 12.34 -6.50
CA LEU A 226 -4.51 12.94 -6.95
C LEU A 226 -5.74 12.12 -6.54
N VAL A 227 -5.67 10.79 -6.58
CA VAL A 227 -6.78 9.91 -6.12
C VAL A 227 -7.04 10.04 -4.61
N LEU A 228 -5.98 10.09 -3.79
CA LEU A 228 -6.10 10.16 -2.33
C LEU A 228 -6.51 11.56 -1.84
N PHE A 229 -5.92 12.62 -2.42
CA PHE A 229 -6.04 13.97 -1.89
C PHE A 229 -6.96 14.90 -2.70
N LYS A 230 -7.21 14.57 -3.98
CA LYS A 230 -8.15 15.28 -4.87
C LYS A 230 -7.84 16.77 -5.06
N ASP A 231 -6.55 17.08 -5.12
CA ASP A 231 -6.02 18.43 -5.29
C ASP A 231 -4.94 18.47 -6.37
N ASP A 232 -5.32 18.92 -7.56
CA ASP A 232 -4.44 19.06 -8.72
C ASP A 232 -3.40 20.19 -8.54
N GLU A 233 -3.66 21.19 -7.68
CA GLU A 233 -2.73 22.32 -7.48
C GLU A 233 -1.45 21.91 -6.75
N ASN A 234 -1.49 20.77 -6.03
CA ASN A 234 -0.40 20.25 -5.22
C ASN A 234 0.14 18.90 -5.72
N ARG A 235 -0.03 18.54 -7.01
CA ARG A 235 0.35 17.22 -7.59
C ARG A 235 1.74 16.71 -7.16
N GLU A 236 2.81 17.49 -7.32
CA GLU A 236 4.18 17.10 -6.93
C GLU A 236 4.30 16.80 -5.41
N ILE A 237 3.63 17.59 -4.57
CA ILE A 237 3.62 17.43 -3.10
C ILE A 237 2.80 16.20 -2.72
N ASN A 238 1.66 15.99 -3.39
CA ASN A 238 0.82 14.81 -3.20
C ASN A 238 1.60 13.54 -3.55
N GLY A 239 2.34 13.53 -4.67
CA GLY A 239 3.23 12.43 -5.03
C GLY A 239 4.26 12.14 -3.94
N LYS A 240 4.94 13.18 -3.44
CA LYS A 240 5.90 13.00 -2.35
C LYS A 240 5.26 12.49 -1.05
N ILE A 241 4.04 12.93 -0.70
CA ILE A 241 3.32 12.39 0.47
C ILE A 241 3.00 10.90 0.27
N VAL A 242 2.62 10.48 -0.94
CA VAL A 242 2.39 9.05 -1.26
C VAL A 242 3.69 8.25 -1.18
N GLU A 243 4.77 8.75 -1.78
CA GLU A 243 6.11 8.15 -1.72
C GLU A 243 6.56 7.93 -0.27
N ASP A 244 6.56 8.99 0.55
CA ASP A 244 6.93 8.89 1.97
C ASP A 244 5.98 7.94 2.74
N LEU A 245 4.67 7.93 2.41
CA LEU A 245 3.67 7.03 3.03
C LEU A 245 3.94 5.55 2.75
N THR A 246 4.54 5.17 1.62
CA THR A 246 4.87 3.76 1.33
C THR A 246 5.83 3.17 2.35
N THR A 247 6.65 4.01 2.99
CA THR A 247 7.62 3.62 4.02
C THR A 247 7.12 3.82 5.45
N ALA A 248 5.90 4.36 5.63
CA ALA A 248 5.36 4.70 6.93
C ALA A 248 4.76 3.48 7.65
N GLU A 249 4.90 3.45 8.97
CA GLU A 249 4.30 2.40 9.81
C GLU A 249 2.80 2.64 10.00
N PHE A 250 1.98 1.69 9.53
CA PHE A 250 0.52 1.77 9.63
C PHE A 250 -0.04 1.06 10.86
N ASP A 251 0.52 -0.08 11.26
CA ASP A 251 -0.12 -1.01 12.19
C ASP A 251 0.43 -0.90 13.62
N VAL A 252 1.69 -0.50 13.79
CA VAL A 252 2.33 -0.33 15.11
C VAL A 252 2.26 1.12 15.60
N VAL A 253 1.74 1.29 16.81
CA VAL A 253 1.59 2.59 17.49
C VAL A 253 2.88 2.94 18.20
N ASP A 254 3.55 4.01 17.75
CA ASP A 254 4.77 4.49 18.39
C ASP A 254 4.49 5.08 19.79
N PRO A 255 5.24 4.69 20.83
CA PRO A 255 5.11 5.25 22.18
C PRO A 255 5.19 6.79 22.25
N CYS A 256 5.93 7.44 21.36
CA CYS A 256 6.07 8.91 21.32
C CYS A 256 4.74 9.63 21.05
N PHE A 257 3.73 8.95 20.51
CA PHE A 257 2.39 9.53 20.33
C PHE A 257 1.68 9.82 21.67
N TYR A 258 2.09 9.16 22.76
CA TYR A 258 1.57 9.40 24.10
C TYR A 258 2.34 10.48 24.88
N GLU A 259 3.53 10.87 24.40
CA GLU A 259 4.37 11.93 24.97
C GLU A 259 3.81 13.33 24.66
N LYS A 260 4.08 14.29 25.55
CA LYS A 260 3.45 15.63 25.57
C LYS A 260 4.33 16.69 24.95
#